data_AF-A0AAV8SXS0-F1
#
_entry.id   AF-A0AAV8SXS0-F1
#
_cell.length_a   1.000
_cell.length_b   1.000
_cell.length_c   1.000
_cell.angle_alpha   90.00
_cell.angle_beta   90.00
_cell.angle_gamma   90.00
#
_symmetry.space_group_name_H-M   'P 1'
#
loop_
_entity.id
_entity.type
_entity.pdbx_description
1 polymer ?
#
loop_
_entity_poly.entity_id
_entity_poly.type
_entity_poly.pdbx_seq_one_letter_code
_entity_poly.pdbx_strand_id
1 'polypeptide(L)'
;MGQAQSAEASVAADQSPTTHRSPPPSSSSVPMESLIEEAIAYGSDKNESLEVKAQKALECPCIADLRNGPCGAQFSDAFLCFLKSTAEEKGSDCVHPFVALQNCIKANPNAFSKDI
;
A
#
# COMPACT_ATOMS: atom_id res chain seq x y z
N MET A 1 -22.27 57.62 34.40
CA MET A 1 -23.67 57.32 34.77
C MET A 1 -24.19 56.21 33.86
N GLY A 2 -24.70 55.11 34.42
CA GLY A 2 -25.59 54.08 33.80
C GLY A 2 -25.01 53.22 32.67
N GLN A 3 -24.72 51.92 32.82
CA GLN A 3 -25.57 50.71 32.98
C GLN A 3 -26.19 50.15 31.68
N ALA A 4 -25.80 48.89 31.36
CA ALA A 4 -26.55 47.76 30.77
C ALA A 4 -27.05 47.87 29.29
N GLN A 5 -27.16 46.82 28.44
CA GLN A 5 -27.19 45.36 28.62
C GLN A 5 -27.04 44.62 27.25
N SER A 6 -26.39 43.45 27.28
CA SER A 6 -26.55 42.21 26.49
C SER A 6 -26.98 42.21 25.01
N ALA A 7 -26.11 41.65 24.16
CA ALA A 7 -26.49 40.69 23.13
C ALA A 7 -25.36 39.64 22.97
N GLU A 8 -25.59 38.43 23.48
CA GLU A 8 -24.81 37.23 23.16
C GLU A 8 -25.63 36.29 22.27
N ALA A 9 -24.90 35.67 21.34
CA ALA A 9 -25.09 34.35 20.77
C ALA A 9 -26.41 34.01 20.05
N SER A 10 -26.33 33.96 18.72
CA SER A 10 -26.67 32.74 17.98
C SER A 10 -25.76 32.62 16.76
N VAL A 11 -24.71 31.84 16.94
CA VAL A 11 -23.91 31.24 15.88
C VAL A 11 -24.76 30.22 15.13
N ALA A 12 -24.96 30.43 13.83
CA ALA A 12 -25.28 29.39 12.85
C ALA A 12 -25.21 29.99 11.43
N ALA A 13 -24.02 30.45 11.03
CA ALA A 13 -23.72 30.66 9.62
C ALA A 13 -23.13 29.35 9.08
N ASP A 14 -23.99 28.63 8.37
CA ASP A 14 -23.71 27.72 7.26
C ASP A 14 -22.30 27.09 7.23
N GLN A 15 -22.20 25.95 7.90
CA GLN A 15 -21.14 24.98 7.68
C GLN A 15 -21.27 24.41 6.27
N SER A 16 -20.58 25.02 5.30
CA SER A 16 -20.11 24.28 4.14
C SER A 16 -18.64 23.95 4.41
N PRO A 17 -18.29 22.74 4.88
CA PRO A 17 -16.90 22.32 4.90
C PRO A 17 -16.46 22.25 3.44
N THR A 18 -15.64 23.21 3.02
CA THR A 18 -14.76 23.04 1.86
C THR A 18 -13.96 21.79 2.16
N THR A 19 -14.41 20.69 1.57
CA THR A 19 -13.74 19.42 1.62
C THR A 19 -12.42 19.67 0.92
N HIS A 20 -11.37 19.98 1.70
CA HIS A 20 -10.01 19.65 1.34
C HIS A 20 -9.94 18.12 1.27
N ARG A 21 -10.59 17.54 0.26
CA ARG A 21 -10.23 16.24 -0.25
C ARG A 21 -8.99 16.59 -1.04
N SER A 22 -7.84 16.54 -0.36
CA SER A 22 -6.58 16.35 -1.05
C SER A 22 -6.86 15.33 -2.16
N PRO A 23 -6.59 15.62 -3.44
CA PRO A 23 -6.48 14.52 -4.39
C PRO A 23 -5.52 13.51 -3.74
N PRO A 24 -5.77 12.19 -3.82
CA PRO A 24 -4.70 11.25 -3.51
C PRO A 24 -3.47 11.71 -4.30
N PRO A 25 -2.27 11.72 -3.70
CA PRO A 25 -1.11 12.23 -4.41
C PRO A 25 -1.04 11.52 -5.76
N SER A 26 -1.14 12.28 -6.85
CA SER A 26 -0.53 11.83 -8.09
C SER A 26 0.95 11.66 -7.79
N SER A 27 1.36 10.42 -7.56
CA SER A 27 2.73 10.03 -7.82
C SER A 27 2.68 9.08 -9.01
N SER A 28 3.21 9.54 -10.13
CA SER A 28 3.30 8.84 -11.41
C SER A 28 4.20 7.60 -11.33
N SER A 29 3.83 6.61 -10.52
CA SER A 29 4.58 5.39 -10.26
C SER A 29 3.63 4.19 -10.12
N VAL A 30 2.68 4.04 -11.05
CA VAL A 30 1.59 3.05 -10.98
C VAL A 30 1.78 1.70 -11.73
N PRO A 31 2.98 1.15 -11.95
CA PRO A 31 3.07 -0.24 -12.41
C PRO A 31 3.00 -1.23 -11.24
N MET A 32 3.70 -0.99 -10.12
CA MET A 32 3.84 -1.99 -9.04
C MET A 32 2.60 -2.16 -8.18
N GLU A 33 1.91 -1.08 -7.80
CA GLU A 33 0.71 -1.17 -6.94
C GLU A 33 -0.44 -1.91 -7.65
N SER A 34 -0.59 -1.68 -8.96
CA SER A 34 -1.58 -2.38 -9.78
C SER A 34 -1.30 -3.88 -9.86
N LEU A 35 -0.02 -4.27 -9.93
CA LEU A 35 0.38 -5.69 -9.94
C LEU A 35 0.11 -6.35 -8.58
N ILE A 36 0.27 -5.60 -7.48
CA ILE A 36 -0.04 -6.09 -6.13
C ILE A 36 -1.56 -6.32 -5.98
N GLU A 37 -2.40 -5.38 -6.42
CA GLU A 37 -3.86 -5.56 -6.40
C GLU A 37 -4.33 -6.73 -7.27
N GLU A 38 -3.75 -6.88 -8.46
CA GLU A 38 -4.09 -7.98 -9.37
C GLU A 38 -3.65 -9.34 -8.81
N ALA A 39 -2.49 -9.41 -8.15
CA ALA A 39 -2.05 -10.60 -7.44
C ALA A 39 -2.96 -10.94 -6.24
N ILE A 40 -3.42 -9.94 -5.48
CA ILE A 40 -4.40 -10.15 -4.40
C ILE A 40 -5.74 -10.67 -4.96
N ALA A 41 -6.18 -10.14 -6.10
CA ALA A 41 -7.38 -10.61 -6.77
C ALA A 41 -7.23 -12.06 -7.26
N TYR A 42 -6.04 -12.44 -7.75
CA TYR A 42 -5.71 -13.80 -8.14
C TYR A 42 -5.79 -14.79 -6.95
N GLY A 43 -5.43 -14.34 -5.74
CA GLY A 43 -5.53 -15.12 -4.51
C GLY A 43 -6.89 -15.07 -3.79
N SER A 44 -7.90 -14.38 -4.33
CA SER A 44 -9.14 -14.10 -3.60
C SER A 44 -10.20 -15.20 -3.70
N ASP A 45 -9.95 -16.33 -3.05
CA ASP A 45 -10.99 -17.30 -2.70
C ASP A 45 -11.60 -16.96 -1.33
N LYS A 46 -12.94 -16.87 -1.26
CA LYS A 46 -13.67 -16.38 -0.07
C LYS A 46 -13.59 -17.29 1.16
N ASN A 47 -12.91 -18.44 1.08
CA ASN A 47 -12.84 -19.43 2.16
C ASN A 47 -11.40 -19.89 2.49
N GLU A 48 -10.39 -19.07 2.21
CA GLU A 48 -8.99 -19.40 2.51
C GLU A 48 -8.34 -18.50 3.56
N SER A 49 -7.35 -19.07 4.26
CA SER A 49 -6.48 -18.35 5.21
C SER A 49 -5.61 -17.31 4.49
N LEU A 50 -5.23 -16.25 5.20
CA LEU A 50 -4.33 -15.20 4.71
C LEU A 50 -3.03 -15.77 4.12
N GLU A 51 -2.53 -16.85 4.70
CA GLU A 51 -1.33 -17.54 4.22
C GLU A 51 -1.52 -18.14 2.82
N VAL A 52 -2.65 -18.81 2.58
CA VAL A 52 -2.92 -19.46 1.29
C VAL A 52 -3.23 -18.40 0.22
N LYS A 53 -3.93 -17.33 0.58
CA LYS A 53 -4.14 -16.16 -0.28
C LYS A 53 -2.83 -15.50 -0.68
N ALA A 54 -1.91 -15.32 0.27
CA ALA A 54 -0.61 -14.73 0.00
C ALA A 54 0.23 -15.63 -0.92
N GLN A 55 0.21 -16.94 -0.68
CA GLN A 55 0.92 -17.90 -1.52
C GLN A 55 0.35 -17.95 -2.94
N LYS A 56 -0.98 -17.92 -3.08
CA LYS A 56 -1.64 -17.89 -4.38
C LYS A 56 -1.38 -16.57 -5.11
N ALA A 57 -1.39 -15.44 -4.40
CA ALA A 57 -1.00 -14.15 -4.97
C ALA A 57 0.46 -14.17 -5.48
N LEU A 58 1.38 -14.82 -4.75
CA LEU A 58 2.76 -15.02 -5.20
C LEU A 58 2.86 -15.86 -6.49
N GLU A 59 1.84 -16.66 -6.80
CA GLU A 59 1.72 -17.42 -8.04
C GLU A 59 1.19 -16.63 -9.24
N CYS A 60 0.78 -15.37 -9.04
CA CYS A 60 0.27 -14.55 -10.13
C CYS A 60 1.31 -14.38 -11.25
N PRO A 61 0.94 -14.65 -12.52
CA PRO A 61 1.85 -14.46 -13.66
C PRO A 61 2.28 -12.99 -13.81
N CYS A 62 1.47 -12.05 -13.29
CA CYS A 62 1.74 -10.62 -13.26
C CYS A 62 3.05 -10.26 -12.52
N ILE A 63 3.47 -11.06 -11.53
CA ILE A 63 4.70 -10.86 -10.76
C ILE A 63 5.74 -11.97 -11.00
N ALA A 64 5.53 -12.82 -12.00
CA ALA A 64 6.41 -13.95 -12.29
C ALA A 64 7.84 -13.50 -12.60
N ASP A 65 8.02 -12.41 -13.35
CA ASP A 65 9.34 -11.83 -13.65
C ASP A 65 10.05 -11.35 -12.38
N LEU A 66 9.31 -10.73 -11.45
CA LEU A 66 9.84 -10.26 -10.17
C LEU A 66 10.28 -11.42 -9.29
N ARG A 67 9.50 -12.50 -9.27
CA ARG A 67 9.77 -13.71 -8.48
C ARG A 67 10.87 -14.59 -9.05
N ASN A 68 10.99 -14.68 -10.37
CA ASN A 68 11.98 -15.54 -11.03
C ASN A 68 13.31 -14.80 -11.29
N GLY A 69 13.36 -13.49 -11.06
CA GLY A 69 14.56 -12.67 -11.20
C GLY A 69 15.62 -12.90 -10.10
N PRO A 70 16.79 -12.26 -10.20
CA PRO A 70 17.91 -12.43 -9.28
C PRO A 70 17.64 -11.92 -7.85
N CYS A 71 16.60 -11.11 -7.66
CA CYS A 71 16.11 -10.66 -6.34
C CYS A 71 14.78 -11.30 -5.94
N GLY A 72 14.38 -12.37 -6.64
CA GLY A 72 13.07 -12.97 -6.51
C GLY A 72 12.78 -13.62 -5.17
N ALA A 73 13.80 -14.15 -4.50
CA ALA A 73 13.66 -14.69 -3.14
C ALA A 73 13.28 -13.58 -2.14
N GLN A 74 13.99 -12.45 -2.19
CA GLN A 74 13.73 -11.31 -1.30
C GLN A 74 12.39 -10.65 -1.63
N PHE A 75 12.03 -10.61 -2.92
CA PHE A 75 10.73 -10.14 -3.37
C PHE A 75 9.61 -11.02 -2.82
N SER A 76 9.74 -12.34 -2.93
CA SER A 76 8.75 -13.29 -2.42
C SER A 76 8.53 -13.15 -0.93
N ASP A 77 9.60 -13.07 -0.13
CA ASP A 77 9.52 -12.88 1.32
C ASP A 77 8.84 -11.55 1.69
N ALA A 78 9.24 -10.44 1.04
CA ALA A 78 8.65 -9.13 1.29
C ALA A 78 7.16 -9.08 0.90
N PHE A 79 6.82 -9.66 -0.26
CA PHE A 79 5.47 -9.71 -0.79
C PHE A 79 4.54 -10.57 0.07
N LEU A 80 4.97 -11.77 0.44
CA LEU A 80 4.20 -12.64 1.35
C LEU A 80 4.01 -11.98 2.72
N CYS A 81 5.05 -11.34 3.26
CA CYS A 81 4.94 -10.63 4.52
C CYS A 81 3.92 -9.48 4.42
N PHE A 82 4.00 -8.67 3.37
CA PHE A 82 3.06 -7.57 3.13
C PHE A 82 1.60 -8.04 3.09
N LEU A 83 1.33 -9.13 2.37
CA LEU A 83 -0.02 -9.68 2.27
C LEU A 83 -0.53 -10.25 3.60
N LYS A 84 0.36 -10.87 4.38
CA LYS A 84 0.04 -11.43 5.69
C LYS A 84 -0.01 -10.39 6.82
N SER A 85 0.61 -9.24 6.63
CA SER A 85 0.69 -8.18 7.63
C SER A 85 -0.69 -7.79 8.11
N THR A 86 -0.89 -7.76 9.42
CA THR A 86 -2.13 -7.30 10.08
C THR A 86 -1.93 -6.01 10.85
N ALA A 87 -0.76 -5.37 10.69
CA ALA A 87 -0.46 -4.10 11.29
C ALA A 87 -1.38 -2.98 10.76
N GLU A 88 -1.56 -1.93 11.56
CA GLU A 88 -2.38 -0.76 11.22
C GLU A 88 -1.89 -0.11 9.91
N GLU A 89 -0.57 -0.03 9.75
CA GLU A 89 0.07 0.27 8.48
C GLU A 89 0.57 -1.04 7.85
N LYS A 90 -0.04 -1.45 6.72
CA LYS A 90 0.29 -2.70 6.06
C LYS A 90 1.78 -2.78 5.74
N GLY A 91 2.43 -3.86 6.20
CA GLY A 91 3.84 -4.10 5.97
C GLY A 91 4.79 -3.36 6.91
N SER A 92 4.29 -2.60 7.90
CA SER A 92 5.16 -1.95 8.89
C SER A 92 5.94 -2.94 9.76
N ASP A 93 5.45 -4.17 9.90
CA ASP A 93 6.13 -5.31 10.54
C ASP A 93 7.09 -6.05 9.58
N CYS A 94 7.07 -5.71 8.30
CA CYS A 94 7.80 -6.39 7.22
C CYS A 94 9.04 -5.63 6.72
N VAL A 95 9.50 -4.62 7.47
CA VAL A 95 10.61 -3.74 7.04
C VAL A 95 11.87 -4.53 6.70
N HIS A 96 12.21 -5.57 7.47
CA HIS A 96 13.42 -6.36 7.21
C HIS A 96 13.42 -7.02 5.81
N PRO A 97 12.39 -7.80 5.44
CA PRO A 97 12.23 -8.31 4.08
C PRO A 97 12.35 -7.24 2.98
N PHE A 98 11.68 -6.10 3.14
CA PHE A 98 11.74 -5.00 2.18
C PHE A 98 13.14 -4.39 2.05
N VAL A 99 13.86 -4.25 3.17
CA VAL A 99 15.25 -3.79 3.16
C VAL A 99 16.17 -4.80 2.46
N ALA A 100 15.97 -6.11 2.67
CA ALA A 100 16.73 -7.15 1.98
C ALA A 100 16.50 -7.09 0.46
N LEU A 101 15.25 -6.91 0.03
CA LEU A 101 14.89 -6.70 -1.38
C LEU A 101 15.57 -5.45 -1.95
N GLN A 102 15.48 -4.31 -1.25
CA GLN A 102 16.09 -3.06 -1.68
C GLN A 102 17.62 -3.18 -1.80
N ASN A 103 18.27 -3.86 -0.86
CA ASN A 103 19.71 -4.13 -0.93
C ASN A 103 20.06 -5.01 -2.13
N CYS A 104 19.24 -6.02 -2.43
CA CYS A 104 19.43 -6.85 -3.61
C CYS A 104 19.29 -6.04 -4.92
N ILE A 105 18.27 -5.20 -5.04
CA ILE A 105 18.07 -4.29 -6.19
C ILE A 105 19.27 -3.38 -6.38
N LYS A 106 19.79 -2.81 -5.30
CA LYS A 106 20.96 -1.92 -5.36
C LYS A 106 22.21 -2.65 -5.83
N ALA A 107 22.39 -3.92 -5.44
CA ALA A 107 23.49 -4.75 -5.92
C ALA A 107 23.28 -5.24 -7.37
N ASN A 108 22.03 -5.36 -7.80
CA ASN A 108 21.64 -5.88 -9.10
C ASN A 108 20.73 -4.87 -9.82
N PRO A 109 21.28 -3.80 -10.44
CA PRO A 109 20.49 -2.76 -11.10
C PRO A 109 19.70 -3.25 -12.33
N ASN A 110 19.96 -4.48 -12.79
CA ASN A 110 19.21 -5.16 -13.84
C ASN A 110 18.30 -6.28 -13.30
N ALA A 111 18.04 -6.31 -11.97
CA ALA A 111 17.24 -7.36 -11.34
C ALA A 111 15.77 -7.33 -11.72
N PHE A 112 15.29 -6.14 -12.09
CA PHE A 112 13.93 -5.91 -12.56
C PHE A 112 14.05 -5.39 -13.99
N SER A 113 13.32 -6.02 -14.91
CA SER A 113 13.24 -5.58 -16.30
C SER A 113 12.82 -4.11 -16.33
N LYS A 114 13.42 -3.32 -17.24
CA LYS A 114 13.15 -1.87 -17.36
C LYS A 114 11.72 -1.53 -17.80
N ASP A 115 10.89 -2.53 -18.05
CA ASP A 115 9.52 -2.47 -18.55
C ASP A 115 8.47 -2.58 -17.42
N ILE A 116 8.81 -2.12 -16.21
CA ILE A 116 7.88 -1.90 -15.10
C ILE A 116 7.61 -0.41 -15.02
#